data_AF-A0A953QHP8-F1
#
_entry.id   AF-A0A953QHP8-F1
#
_cell.length_a   1.000
_cell.length_b   1.000
_cell.length_c   1.000
_cell.angle_alpha   90.00
_cell.angle_beta   90.00
_cell.angle_gamma   90.00
#
_symmetry.space_group_name_H-M   'P 1'
#
loop_
_entity.id
_entity.type
_entity.pdbx_description
1 polymer ?
#
loop_
_entity_poly.entity_id
_entity_poly.type
_entity_poly.pdbx_seq_one_letter_code
_entity_poly.pdbx_strand_id
1 'polypeptide(L)'
;MSVSAAHIQDRFESSRGFDPIFNSVDGTNCDHGIDTSTRAGRAAASSLLRTRGLIRVALAVPVTRDFEIVSVSNPYGCGETDTISTYRRPLPATNLRFLSAVMFDGRESSVQGGTTPILFSNYPQSLMGDLQHQANDATLGHAQGMAPGLSVAQQQAIVEFEMGLFSAQAEDRGAGELTAQDGQGGPRALSKQFFYIGTNDPVGLDPNNPVPLKFNTKVFDLFDAWQNSHEPRRRSIARGQMLFNTRTFTITGVAGLNGATFSNGVTGPATIVSTCGICHDTPNVGDHSVGAPLDIGVADPPGGNNVLNTSYLPVVTVCQRPSLTVCVRTTDPGRALITGSFADVGKFKGPILRGLSARAPYFHNGSARNLLDVLDFYNSRFQIGFTEQEKADLVAFLSSL
;
A
#
# COMPACT_ATOMS: atom_id res chain seq x y z
N MET A 1 4.84 -3.08 12.21
CA MET A 1 5.74 -4.12 11.67
C MET A 1 5.15 -4.70 10.39
N SER A 2 5.94 -4.83 9.32
CA SER A 2 5.62 -5.50 8.04
C SER A 2 6.75 -6.52 7.78
N VAL A 3 6.73 -7.25 6.67
CA VAL A 3 7.74 -8.27 6.35
C VAL A 3 8.79 -7.74 5.38
N SER A 4 10.03 -8.24 5.48
CA SER A 4 11.05 -8.12 4.44
C SER A 4 11.24 -9.50 3.81
N ALA A 5 11.22 -9.60 2.47
CA ALA A 5 11.42 -10.87 1.79
C ALA A 5 12.78 -11.50 2.14
N ALA A 6 13.82 -10.68 2.33
CA ALA A 6 15.13 -11.17 2.78
C ALA A 6 15.06 -11.81 4.17
N HIS A 7 14.38 -11.16 5.12
CA HIS A 7 14.23 -11.74 6.47
C HIS A 7 13.38 -13.01 6.46
N ILE A 8 12.32 -13.07 5.66
CA ILE A 8 11.55 -14.29 5.46
C ILE A 8 12.44 -15.41 4.90
N GLN A 9 13.27 -15.10 3.90
CA GLN A 9 14.22 -16.03 3.32
C GLN A 9 15.20 -16.57 4.38
N ASP A 10 15.73 -15.70 5.25
CA ASP A 10 16.62 -16.12 6.35
C ASP A 10 15.91 -17.03 7.36
N ARG A 11 14.64 -16.72 7.69
CA ARG A 11 13.81 -17.59 8.55
C ARG A 11 13.53 -18.93 7.89
N PHE A 12 13.35 -18.97 6.57
CA PHE A 12 13.21 -20.24 5.85
C PHE A 12 14.48 -21.09 6.00
N GLU A 13 15.65 -20.51 5.78
CA GLU A 13 16.91 -21.25 5.85
C GLU A 13 17.21 -21.74 7.26
N SER A 14 17.02 -20.89 8.29
CA SER A 14 17.27 -21.26 9.67
C SER A 14 16.31 -22.31 10.20
N SER A 15 15.03 -22.24 9.83
CA SER A 15 14.00 -23.22 10.24
C SER A 15 13.87 -24.42 9.31
N ARG A 16 14.57 -24.43 8.17
CA ARG A 16 14.34 -25.39 7.06
C ARG A 16 12.89 -25.42 6.57
N GLY A 17 12.22 -24.27 6.63
CA GLY A 17 10.82 -24.07 6.27
C GLY A 17 9.80 -24.53 7.32
N PHE A 18 10.22 -24.82 8.56
CA PHE A 18 9.30 -25.24 9.63
C PHE A 18 8.84 -24.08 10.53
N ASP A 19 9.29 -22.85 10.28
CA ASP A 19 8.76 -21.70 10.99
C ASP A 19 7.25 -21.54 10.73
N PRO A 20 6.42 -21.23 11.74
CA PRO A 20 4.97 -21.11 11.58
C PRO A 20 4.51 -20.15 10.48
N ILE A 21 5.34 -19.17 10.10
CA ILE A 21 5.02 -18.26 9.00
C ILE A 21 4.87 -18.98 7.64
N PHE A 22 5.39 -20.20 7.49
CA PHE A 22 5.29 -21.02 6.28
C PHE A 22 4.12 -22.02 6.31
N ASN A 23 3.25 -21.95 7.33
CA ASN A 23 2.05 -22.78 7.37
C ASN A 23 1.12 -22.47 6.19
N SER A 24 0.32 -23.47 5.80
CA SER A 24 -0.46 -23.50 4.55
C SER A 24 -1.65 -22.52 4.46
N VAL A 25 -1.84 -21.68 5.48
CA VAL A 25 -2.91 -20.68 5.50
C VAL A 25 -2.48 -19.49 4.64
N ASP A 26 -1.61 -18.64 5.20
CA ASP A 26 -1.15 -17.41 4.55
C ASP A 26 0.18 -17.58 3.81
N GLY A 27 1.04 -18.46 4.34
CA GLY A 27 2.44 -18.55 3.98
C GLY A 27 2.74 -19.36 2.73
N THR A 28 1.71 -19.95 2.14
CA THR A 28 1.84 -20.74 0.92
C THR A 28 1.04 -20.13 -0.24
N ASN A 29 1.56 -20.37 -1.44
CA ASN A 29 0.84 -20.22 -2.68
C ASN A 29 -0.41 -21.11 -2.72
N CYS A 30 -1.16 -21.06 -3.83
CA CYS A 30 -2.32 -21.92 -4.02
C CYS A 30 -2.01 -23.40 -4.32
N ASP A 31 -0.76 -23.76 -4.64
CA ASP A 31 -0.45 -25.09 -5.18
C ASP A 31 -0.87 -26.26 -4.27
N HIS A 32 -2.03 -26.87 -4.54
CA HIS A 32 -2.61 -27.94 -3.72
C HIS A 32 -1.87 -29.28 -3.82
N GLY A 33 -0.99 -29.44 -4.83
CA GLY A 33 -0.27 -30.69 -5.11
C GLY A 33 1.19 -30.73 -4.63
N ILE A 34 1.67 -29.73 -3.89
CA ILE A 34 3.07 -29.68 -3.46
C ILE A 34 3.29 -30.52 -2.19
N ASP A 35 4.27 -31.44 -2.24
CA ASP A 35 4.69 -32.24 -1.09
C ASP A 35 5.51 -31.42 -0.07
N THR A 36 4.82 -30.81 0.89
CA THR A 36 5.43 -30.02 1.97
C THR A 36 6.14 -30.85 3.04
N SER A 37 6.18 -32.19 2.94
CA SER A 37 7.04 -33.02 3.79
C SER A 37 8.53 -32.80 3.48
N THR A 38 8.84 -32.43 2.24
CA THR A 38 10.21 -32.14 1.78
C THR A 38 10.57 -30.66 1.90
N ARG A 39 11.87 -30.36 2.11
CA ARG A 39 12.36 -28.96 2.09
C ARG A 39 12.10 -28.28 0.73
N ALA A 40 12.26 -29.03 -0.37
CA ALA A 40 12.01 -28.52 -1.71
C ALA A 40 10.53 -28.15 -1.91
N GLY A 41 9.60 -29.00 -1.45
CA GLY A 41 8.18 -28.69 -1.51
C GLY A 41 7.80 -27.50 -0.64
N ARG A 42 8.31 -27.39 0.60
CA ARG A 42 8.08 -26.18 1.42
C ARG A 42 8.64 -24.91 0.76
N ALA A 43 9.79 -25.00 0.10
CA ALA A 43 10.36 -23.88 -0.63
C ALA A 43 9.49 -23.45 -1.82
N ALA A 44 8.97 -24.42 -2.59
CA ALA A 44 8.08 -24.17 -3.71
C ALA A 44 6.75 -23.57 -3.24
N ALA A 45 6.13 -24.19 -2.23
CA ALA A 45 4.86 -23.75 -1.65
C ALA A 45 4.94 -22.32 -1.09
N SER A 46 6.06 -21.91 -0.48
CA SER A 46 6.22 -20.57 0.11
C SER A 46 7.00 -19.59 -0.78
N SER A 47 7.11 -19.87 -2.08
CA SER A 47 8.00 -19.11 -2.98
C SER A 47 7.63 -17.63 -3.09
N LEU A 48 6.34 -17.27 -3.14
CA LEU A 48 5.92 -15.87 -3.16
C LEU A 48 6.18 -15.17 -1.82
N LEU A 49 5.92 -15.82 -0.69
CA LEU A 49 6.22 -15.27 0.62
C LEU A 49 7.74 -15.00 0.76
N ARG A 50 8.57 -15.96 0.36
CA ARG A 50 10.03 -15.84 0.45
C ARG A 50 10.65 -14.81 -0.46
N THR A 51 10.21 -14.77 -1.72
CA THR A 51 10.89 -13.95 -2.75
C THR A 51 10.24 -12.59 -2.93
N ARG A 52 8.96 -12.47 -2.58
CA ARG A 52 8.15 -11.25 -2.79
C ARG A 52 7.53 -10.71 -1.50
N GLY A 53 7.55 -11.47 -0.40
CA GLY A 53 6.87 -11.06 0.84
C GLY A 53 5.36 -11.08 0.73
N LEU A 54 4.80 -11.89 -0.18
CA LEU A 54 3.35 -11.94 -0.42
C LEU A 54 2.71 -13.07 0.38
N ILE A 55 1.59 -12.75 1.00
CA ILE A 55 0.65 -13.73 1.56
C ILE A 55 -0.50 -13.94 0.57
N ARG A 56 -1.06 -15.15 0.57
CA ARG A 56 -2.27 -15.45 -0.21
C ARG A 56 -3.49 -14.94 0.55
N VAL A 57 -4.36 -14.19 -0.13
CA VAL A 57 -5.64 -13.72 0.40
C VAL A 57 -6.75 -14.16 -0.56
N ALA A 58 -7.60 -15.07 -0.10
CA ALA A 58 -8.76 -15.55 -0.85
C ALA A 58 -9.99 -14.66 -0.54
N LEU A 59 -10.59 -14.08 -1.58
CA LEU A 59 -11.73 -13.17 -1.44
C LEU A 59 -12.89 -13.63 -2.30
N ALA A 60 -14.06 -13.79 -1.68
CA ALA A 60 -15.29 -14.07 -2.41
C ALA A 60 -15.64 -12.90 -3.33
N VAL A 61 -16.11 -13.19 -4.53
CA VAL A 61 -16.64 -12.19 -5.46
C VAL A 61 -18.02 -11.72 -4.95
N PRO A 62 -18.26 -10.40 -4.79
CA PRO A 62 -19.52 -9.89 -4.25
C PRO A 62 -20.74 -10.37 -5.05
N VAL A 63 -21.79 -10.79 -4.34
CA VAL A 63 -23.07 -11.21 -4.97
C VAL A 63 -23.69 -10.04 -5.73
N THR A 64 -23.77 -8.87 -5.09
CA THR A 64 -24.21 -7.62 -5.71
C THR A 64 -23.03 -6.96 -6.40
N ARG A 65 -22.99 -7.05 -7.73
CA ARG A 65 -21.90 -6.49 -8.55
C ARG A 65 -22.38 -6.08 -9.94
N ASP A 66 -21.71 -5.12 -10.55
CA ASP A 66 -21.90 -4.71 -11.96
C ASP A 66 -20.81 -5.27 -12.89
N PHE A 67 -20.09 -6.30 -12.46
CA PHE A 67 -19.09 -7.01 -13.26
C PHE A 67 -19.23 -8.54 -13.18
N GLU A 68 -18.47 -9.23 -14.01
CA GLU A 68 -18.24 -10.67 -13.94
C GLU A 68 -16.76 -11.01 -14.02
N ILE A 69 -16.31 -11.99 -13.24
CA ILE A 69 -15.00 -12.61 -13.44
C ILE A 69 -15.14 -13.68 -14.51
N VAL A 70 -14.61 -13.42 -15.70
CA VAL A 70 -14.79 -14.30 -16.87
C VAL A 70 -13.71 -15.38 -16.95
N SER A 71 -12.51 -15.08 -16.46
CA SER A 71 -11.43 -16.06 -16.37
C SER A 71 -10.38 -15.68 -15.33
N VAL A 72 -9.76 -16.70 -14.74
CA VAL A 72 -8.59 -16.58 -13.86
C VAL A 72 -7.50 -17.51 -14.37
N SER A 73 -6.34 -16.96 -14.72
CA SER A 73 -5.13 -17.72 -14.99
C SER A 73 -4.20 -17.54 -13.81
N ASN A 74 -4.07 -18.56 -12.97
CA ASN A 74 -3.24 -18.52 -11.77
C ASN A 74 -2.09 -19.52 -11.91
N PRO A 75 -0.81 -19.07 -11.86
CA PRO A 75 0.35 -19.96 -11.97
C PRO A 75 0.41 -21.05 -10.88
N TYR A 76 -0.41 -20.92 -9.83
CA TYR A 76 -0.41 -21.78 -8.65
C TYR A 76 -1.68 -22.63 -8.48
N GLY A 77 -2.51 -22.75 -9.52
CA GLY A 77 -3.64 -23.70 -9.55
C GLY A 77 -5.01 -23.18 -9.08
N CYS A 78 -5.11 -21.99 -8.47
CA CYS A 78 -6.40 -21.38 -8.09
C CYS A 78 -7.04 -20.63 -9.27
N GLY A 79 -7.80 -21.35 -10.10
CA GLY A 79 -8.51 -20.81 -11.27
C GLY A 79 -9.97 -20.45 -11.03
N GLU A 80 -10.43 -20.45 -9.79
CA GLU A 80 -11.81 -20.19 -9.40
C GLU A 80 -12.25 -18.77 -9.75
N THR A 81 -13.52 -18.61 -10.13
CA THR A 81 -14.09 -17.31 -10.55
C THR A 81 -15.07 -16.73 -9.52
N ASP A 82 -15.43 -17.50 -8.49
CA ASP A 82 -16.31 -17.10 -7.39
C ASP A 82 -15.52 -16.69 -6.13
N THR A 83 -14.30 -17.23 -5.94
CA THR A 83 -13.34 -16.82 -4.92
C THR A 83 -11.97 -16.59 -5.56
N ILE A 84 -11.47 -15.36 -5.48
CA ILE A 84 -10.21 -14.97 -6.11
C ILE A 84 -9.07 -15.06 -5.12
N SER A 85 -8.09 -15.92 -5.41
CA SER A 85 -6.81 -15.95 -4.68
C SER A 85 -5.89 -14.84 -5.16
N THR A 86 -5.75 -13.80 -4.35
CA THR A 86 -4.85 -12.66 -4.56
C THR A 86 -3.58 -12.81 -3.73
N TYR A 87 -2.50 -12.14 -4.13
CA TYR A 87 -1.21 -12.22 -3.43
C TYR A 87 -0.73 -10.83 -3.06
N ARG A 88 -0.77 -10.52 -1.77
CA ARG A 88 -0.54 -9.15 -1.28
C ARG A 88 0.52 -9.12 -0.20
N ARG A 89 1.26 -8.02 -0.17
CA ARG A 89 2.18 -7.68 0.90
C ARG A 89 1.40 -7.40 2.19
N PRO A 90 1.88 -7.82 3.36
CA PRO A 90 1.37 -7.31 4.64
C PRO A 90 1.69 -5.81 4.80
N LEU A 91 0.70 -5.00 5.18
CA LEU A 91 0.92 -3.61 5.55
C LEU A 91 1.56 -3.49 6.94
N PRO A 92 2.31 -2.41 7.24
CA PRO A 92 2.86 -2.20 8.58
C PRO A 92 1.76 -2.04 9.65
N ALA A 93 1.86 -2.80 10.74
CA ALA A 93 1.03 -2.64 11.95
C ALA A 93 1.54 -1.52 12.89
N THR A 94 1.99 -0.41 12.32
CA THR A 94 2.53 0.77 13.04
C THR A 94 2.14 2.02 12.24
N ASN A 95 2.14 3.20 12.88
CA ASN A 95 1.69 4.46 12.28
C ASN A 95 0.19 4.44 11.89
N LEU A 96 -0.61 3.53 12.46
CA LEU A 96 -1.99 3.29 12.04
C LEU A 96 -2.90 4.51 12.24
N ARG A 97 -2.56 5.40 13.18
CA ARG A 97 -3.25 6.67 13.41
C ARG A 97 -3.37 7.56 12.16
N PHE A 98 -2.48 7.41 11.18
CA PHE A 98 -2.52 8.22 9.96
C PHE A 98 -3.35 7.61 8.83
N LEU A 99 -3.95 6.44 9.03
CA LEU A 99 -4.69 5.76 7.99
C LEU A 99 -6.05 6.42 7.70
N SER A 100 -6.33 6.57 6.41
CA SER A 100 -7.65 6.94 5.88
C SER A 100 -8.44 5.75 5.33
N ALA A 101 -7.81 4.57 5.28
CA ALA A 101 -8.43 3.27 5.01
C ALA A 101 -7.55 2.13 5.53
N VAL A 102 -8.17 1.05 6.01
CA VAL A 102 -7.49 -0.15 6.52
C VAL A 102 -7.52 -1.26 5.45
N MET A 103 -6.37 -1.95 5.29
CA MET A 103 -6.04 -2.89 4.20
C MET A 103 -5.86 -2.25 2.82
N PHE A 104 -5.12 -2.93 1.93
CA PHE A 104 -4.77 -2.42 0.60
C PHE A 104 -5.99 -2.07 -0.27
N ASP A 105 -7.08 -2.84 -0.18
CA ASP A 105 -8.33 -2.64 -0.90
C ASP A 105 -9.40 -1.90 -0.08
N GLY A 106 -9.06 -1.45 1.13
CA GLY A 106 -9.98 -0.74 2.01
C GLY A 106 -11.09 -1.61 2.60
N ARG A 107 -10.96 -2.95 2.57
CA ARG A 107 -12.04 -3.87 3.00
C ARG A 107 -12.54 -3.58 4.42
N GLU A 108 -11.62 -3.25 5.31
CA GLU A 108 -11.87 -2.98 6.72
C GLU A 108 -12.42 -1.57 6.97
N SER A 109 -12.55 -0.74 5.93
CA SER A 109 -13.10 0.63 6.00
C SER A 109 -14.29 0.79 5.05
N SER A 110 -15.18 -0.19 5.05
CA SER A 110 -16.30 -0.26 4.11
C SER A 110 -17.55 -0.90 4.72
N VAL A 111 -18.72 -0.41 4.33
CA VAL A 111 -20.01 -0.98 4.77
C VAL A 111 -20.14 -2.42 4.31
N GLN A 112 -19.66 -2.73 3.11
CA GLN A 112 -19.64 -4.08 2.55
C GLN A 112 -18.74 -5.03 3.34
N GLY A 113 -17.68 -4.51 3.97
CA GLY A 113 -16.80 -5.25 4.87
C GLY A 113 -17.28 -5.28 6.32
N GLY A 114 -18.48 -4.78 6.63
CA GLY A 114 -19.04 -4.81 7.98
C GLY A 114 -18.62 -3.64 8.88
N THR A 115 -17.89 -2.66 8.34
CA THR A 115 -17.39 -1.49 9.08
C THR A 115 -17.86 -0.17 8.45
N THR A 116 -17.31 0.97 8.86
CA THR A 116 -17.73 2.28 8.36
C THR A 116 -16.55 3.02 7.73
N PRO A 117 -16.71 3.64 6.55
CA PRO A 117 -15.65 4.47 5.99
C PRO A 117 -15.11 5.53 6.96
N ILE A 118 -13.80 5.72 6.96
CA ILE A 118 -13.12 6.70 7.80
C ILE A 118 -13.29 8.08 7.18
N LEU A 119 -14.00 8.97 7.90
CA LEU A 119 -14.32 10.33 7.49
C LEU A 119 -13.87 11.31 8.58
N PHE A 120 -13.70 12.57 8.22
CA PHE A 120 -13.36 13.63 9.18
C PHE A 120 -14.33 13.68 10.37
N SER A 121 -15.63 13.51 10.13
CA SER A 121 -16.67 13.64 11.16
C SER A 121 -16.75 12.47 12.15
N ASN A 122 -16.15 11.32 11.84
CA ASN A 122 -16.23 10.10 12.67
C ASN A 122 -14.85 9.58 13.13
N TYR A 123 -13.77 10.26 12.74
CA TYR A 123 -12.42 9.95 13.17
C TYR A 123 -12.15 10.45 14.61
N PRO A 124 -11.42 9.69 15.46
CA PRO A 124 -10.75 8.41 15.19
C PRO A 124 -11.63 7.17 15.42
N GLN A 125 -12.89 7.34 15.82
CA GLN A 125 -13.73 6.21 16.25
C GLN A 125 -13.98 5.19 15.12
N SER A 126 -14.15 5.64 13.88
CA SER A 126 -14.25 4.77 12.70
C SER A 126 -12.99 3.92 12.52
N LEU A 127 -11.81 4.55 12.49
CA LEU A 127 -10.53 3.84 12.41
C LEU A 127 -10.36 2.82 13.55
N MET A 128 -10.73 3.18 14.77
CA MET A 128 -10.65 2.24 15.90
C MET A 128 -11.60 1.05 15.72
N GLY A 129 -12.82 1.27 15.22
CA GLY A 129 -13.75 0.19 14.88
C GLY A 129 -13.23 -0.72 13.78
N ASP A 130 -12.65 -0.13 12.72
CA ASP A 130 -12.03 -0.85 11.61
C ASP A 130 -10.86 -1.73 12.09
N LEU A 131 -9.99 -1.22 12.96
CA LEU A 131 -8.88 -1.99 13.54
C LEU A 131 -9.36 -3.07 14.51
N GLN A 132 -10.44 -2.84 15.26
CA GLN A 132 -11.05 -3.86 16.13
C GLN A 132 -11.59 -5.03 15.32
N HIS A 133 -12.30 -4.72 14.23
CA HIS A 133 -12.78 -5.71 13.26
C HIS A 133 -11.61 -6.52 12.68
N GLN A 134 -10.61 -5.82 12.14
CA GLN A 134 -9.42 -6.43 11.55
C GLN A 134 -8.64 -7.31 12.55
N ALA A 135 -8.49 -6.89 13.81
CA ALA A 135 -7.81 -7.67 14.84
C ALA A 135 -8.53 -8.99 15.14
N ASN A 136 -9.86 -8.97 15.15
CA ASN A 136 -10.66 -10.18 15.35
C ASN A 136 -10.60 -11.10 14.12
N ASP A 137 -10.71 -10.54 12.92
CA ASP A 137 -10.60 -11.30 11.66
C ASP A 137 -9.23 -11.94 11.51
N ALA A 138 -8.16 -11.23 11.84
CA ALA A 138 -6.81 -11.78 11.86
C ALA A 138 -6.65 -12.91 12.90
N THR A 139 -7.33 -12.81 14.04
CA THR A 139 -7.31 -13.86 15.06
C THR A 139 -8.01 -15.13 14.58
N LEU A 140 -9.18 -15.00 13.95
CA LEU A 140 -9.97 -16.14 13.49
C LEU A 140 -9.41 -16.75 12.20
N GLY A 141 -8.95 -15.92 11.27
CA GLY A 141 -8.39 -16.34 9.99
C GLY A 141 -6.92 -16.74 10.08
N HIS A 142 -6.03 -15.77 10.26
CA HIS A 142 -4.58 -15.96 10.18
C HIS A 142 -4.03 -16.78 11.34
N ALA A 143 -4.44 -16.46 12.58
CA ALA A 143 -4.00 -17.21 13.76
C ALA A 143 -4.80 -18.51 13.99
N GLN A 144 -5.81 -18.79 13.15
CA GLN A 144 -6.67 -19.97 13.22
C GLN A 144 -7.33 -20.15 14.61
N GLY A 145 -7.69 -19.03 15.25
CA GLY A 145 -8.41 -19.02 16.52
C GLY A 145 -9.80 -19.62 16.42
N MET A 146 -10.38 -19.99 17.55
CA MET A 146 -11.75 -20.53 17.61
C MET A 146 -12.77 -19.42 17.91
N ALA A 147 -14.01 -19.63 17.44
CA ALA A 147 -15.14 -18.79 17.81
C ALA A 147 -15.34 -18.74 19.35
N PRO A 148 -15.79 -17.60 19.91
CA PRO A 148 -16.27 -16.39 19.23
C PRO A 148 -15.16 -15.39 18.82
N GLY A 149 -13.87 -15.72 19.00
CA GLY A 149 -12.76 -14.81 18.75
C GLY A 149 -12.40 -13.96 19.97
N LEU A 150 -11.95 -12.73 19.74
CA LEU A 150 -11.52 -11.80 20.78
C LEU A 150 -12.72 -11.17 21.48
N SER A 151 -12.66 -11.04 22.81
CA SER A 151 -13.62 -10.22 23.57
C SER A 151 -13.47 -8.74 23.21
N VAL A 152 -14.53 -7.95 23.40
CA VAL A 152 -14.50 -6.49 23.17
C VAL A 152 -13.36 -5.80 23.93
N ALA A 153 -13.11 -6.21 25.18
CA ALA A 153 -12.00 -5.67 25.98
C ALA A 153 -10.62 -6.01 25.39
N GLN A 154 -10.45 -7.20 24.81
CA GLN A 154 -9.21 -7.57 24.12
C GLN A 154 -9.04 -6.76 22.82
N GLN A 155 -10.11 -6.61 22.03
CA GLN A 155 -10.07 -5.80 20.81
C GLN A 155 -9.71 -4.35 21.13
N GLN A 156 -10.30 -3.77 22.17
CA GLN A 156 -9.95 -2.41 22.65
C GLN A 156 -8.48 -2.32 23.06
N ALA A 157 -7.99 -3.25 23.88
CA ALA A 157 -6.59 -3.24 24.33
C ALA A 157 -5.58 -3.38 23.17
N ILE A 158 -5.88 -4.20 22.17
CA ILE A 158 -5.06 -4.35 20.97
C ILE A 158 -5.02 -3.03 20.19
N VAL A 159 -6.18 -2.43 19.94
CA VAL A 159 -6.25 -1.19 19.15
C VAL A 159 -5.63 0.00 19.89
N GLU A 160 -5.79 0.09 21.20
CA GLU A 160 -5.10 1.10 22.02
C GLU A 160 -3.57 0.97 21.91
N PHE A 161 -3.07 -0.27 21.95
CA PHE A 161 -1.65 -0.54 21.72
C PHE A 161 -1.23 -0.12 20.31
N GLU A 162 -1.92 -0.60 19.27
CA GLU A 162 -1.63 -0.32 17.86
C GLU A 162 -1.64 1.18 17.53
N MET A 163 -2.62 1.93 18.05
CA MET A 163 -2.74 3.38 17.87
C MET A 163 -1.63 4.17 18.56
N GLY A 164 -0.95 3.57 19.54
CA GLY A 164 0.22 4.13 20.22
C GLY A 164 1.55 3.86 19.52
N LEU A 165 1.60 3.01 18.49
CA LEU A 165 2.85 2.61 17.86
C LEU A 165 3.26 3.55 16.71
N PHE A 166 4.45 4.14 16.85
CA PHE A 166 5.09 4.94 15.81
C PHE A 166 6.42 4.31 15.39
N SER A 167 6.65 4.18 14.09
CA SER A 167 7.89 3.68 13.51
C SER A 167 8.33 4.55 12.34
N ALA A 168 9.59 4.95 12.33
CA ALA A 168 10.22 5.66 11.22
C ALA A 168 11.69 5.25 11.16
N GLN A 169 12.36 5.52 10.04
CA GLN A 169 13.80 5.30 9.96
C GLN A 169 14.51 6.19 11.01
N ALA A 170 15.40 5.59 11.82
CA ALA A 170 16.14 6.33 12.84
C ALA A 170 17.53 6.76 12.34
N GLU A 171 18.15 5.95 11.48
CA GLU A 171 19.50 6.16 10.97
C GLU A 171 19.56 5.84 9.47
N ASP A 172 20.34 6.60 8.70
CA ASP A 172 20.65 6.27 7.31
C ASP A 172 22.15 5.93 7.15
N ARG A 173 22.42 4.97 6.27
CA ARG A 173 23.79 4.59 5.92
C ARG A 173 24.46 5.73 5.16
N GLY A 174 25.28 6.50 5.88
CA GLY A 174 26.06 7.60 5.34
C GLY A 174 25.62 8.97 5.87
N ALA A 175 24.35 9.16 6.25
CA ALA A 175 23.91 10.37 6.95
C ALA A 175 24.01 10.28 8.48
N GLY A 176 24.06 9.06 9.03
CA GLY A 176 23.99 8.81 10.47
C GLY A 176 22.58 8.98 11.01
N GLU A 177 22.48 9.45 12.25
CA GLU A 177 21.20 9.71 12.93
C GLU A 177 20.35 10.72 12.16
N LEU A 178 19.10 10.34 11.85
CA LEU A 178 18.16 11.14 11.07
C LEU A 178 17.51 12.30 11.84
N THR A 179 17.87 12.43 13.12
CA THR A 179 17.52 13.54 14.00
C THR A 179 18.69 14.48 14.30
N ALA A 180 19.88 14.22 13.77
CA ALA A 180 21.03 15.09 13.95
C ALA A 180 20.91 16.38 13.12
N GLN A 181 21.50 17.48 13.62
CA GLN A 181 21.51 18.79 12.94
C GLN A 181 20.11 19.20 12.47
N ASP A 182 19.15 19.17 13.39
CA ASP A 182 17.75 19.57 13.19
C ASP A 182 16.96 18.73 12.16
N GLY A 183 17.44 17.53 11.81
CA GLY A 183 16.65 16.55 11.08
C GLY A 183 15.47 16.02 11.90
N GLN A 184 14.40 15.59 11.24
CA GLN A 184 13.16 15.11 11.88
C GLN A 184 12.70 13.72 11.38
N GLY A 185 13.61 12.92 10.80
CA GLY A 185 13.26 11.61 10.23
C GLY A 185 12.81 10.56 11.25
N GLY A 186 13.26 10.65 12.51
CA GLY A 186 13.00 9.64 13.53
C GLY A 186 11.56 9.57 14.07
N PRO A 187 11.22 8.51 14.81
CA PRO A 187 9.85 8.24 15.29
C PRO A 187 9.33 9.27 16.30
N ARG A 188 10.21 9.97 17.02
CA ARG A 188 9.82 11.02 17.98
C ARG A 188 9.17 12.24 17.31
N ALA A 189 9.64 12.63 16.13
CA ALA A 189 9.02 13.71 15.38
C ALA A 189 7.66 13.23 14.82
N LEU A 190 7.63 12.01 14.27
CA LEU A 190 6.40 11.40 13.76
C LEU A 190 5.32 11.27 14.82
N SER A 191 5.65 10.89 16.05
CA SER A 191 4.66 10.76 17.14
C SER A 191 4.02 12.09 17.55
N LYS A 192 4.59 13.22 17.14
CA LYS A 192 4.05 14.57 17.37
C LYS A 192 3.37 15.15 16.12
N GLN A 193 3.39 14.44 15.00
CA GLN A 193 2.79 14.88 13.75
C GLN A 193 1.28 15.03 13.95
N PHE A 194 0.79 16.25 13.74
CA PHE A 194 -0.64 16.51 13.77
C PHE A 194 -1.30 15.90 12.54
N PHE A 195 -2.49 15.31 12.73
CA PHE A 195 -3.23 14.64 11.68
C PHE A 195 -4.74 14.70 11.91
N TYR A 196 -5.46 14.91 10.83
CA TYR A 196 -6.90 14.73 10.70
C TYR A 196 -7.20 14.27 9.26
N ILE A 197 -8.32 13.58 9.07
CA ILE A 197 -8.75 13.14 7.74
C ILE A 197 -9.02 14.35 6.84
N GLY A 198 -8.42 14.35 5.66
CA GLY A 198 -8.48 15.46 4.71
C GLY A 198 -7.35 16.48 4.86
N THR A 199 -6.43 16.33 5.81
CA THR A 199 -5.33 17.29 5.96
C THR A 199 -4.52 17.42 4.67
N ASN A 200 -4.40 18.64 4.15
CA ASN A 200 -3.67 18.93 2.90
C ASN A 200 -4.25 18.19 1.67
N ASP A 201 -5.53 17.80 1.71
CA ASP A 201 -6.15 17.06 0.62
C ASP A 201 -6.23 17.87 -0.69
N PRO A 202 -5.83 17.30 -1.83
CA PRO A 202 -5.81 17.99 -3.11
C PRO A 202 -7.15 18.01 -3.86
N VAL A 203 -8.20 17.37 -3.36
CA VAL A 203 -9.50 17.24 -4.08
C VAL A 203 -10.64 17.98 -3.37
N GLY A 204 -10.30 18.86 -2.42
CA GLY A 204 -11.25 19.73 -1.73
C GLY A 204 -12.01 19.02 -0.61
N LEU A 205 -11.42 17.96 -0.05
CA LEU A 205 -11.91 17.28 1.15
C LEU A 205 -11.19 17.74 2.42
N ASP A 206 -10.28 18.71 2.34
CA ASP A 206 -9.71 19.36 3.52
C ASP A 206 -10.77 20.27 4.19
N PRO A 207 -11.28 19.94 5.39
CA PRO A 207 -12.25 20.77 6.10
C PRO A 207 -11.74 22.20 6.40
N ASN A 208 -10.43 22.42 6.43
CA ASN A 208 -9.82 23.72 6.68
C ASN A 208 -9.45 24.46 5.39
N ASN A 209 -9.44 23.78 4.25
CA ASN A 209 -9.12 24.36 2.94
C ASN A 209 -9.85 23.58 1.81
N PRO A 210 -11.17 23.70 1.68
CA PRO A 210 -12.00 22.86 0.80
C PRO A 210 -11.90 23.26 -0.68
N VAL A 211 -10.79 23.87 -1.11
CA VAL A 211 -10.58 24.34 -2.47
C VAL A 211 -9.88 23.24 -3.28
N PRO A 212 -10.53 22.65 -4.29
CA PRO A 212 -9.93 21.61 -5.11
C PRO A 212 -8.61 22.07 -5.76
N LEU A 213 -7.65 21.15 -5.81
CA LEU A 213 -6.31 21.32 -6.37
C LEU A 213 -5.46 22.43 -5.71
N LYS A 214 -5.92 22.96 -4.57
CA LYS A 214 -5.19 23.97 -3.80
C LYS A 214 -4.66 23.34 -2.51
N PHE A 215 -3.61 22.55 -2.65
CA PHE A 215 -2.89 21.93 -1.53
C PHE A 215 -1.45 22.44 -1.46
N ASN A 216 -0.80 22.24 -0.31
CA ASN A 216 0.61 22.55 -0.14
C ASN A 216 1.46 21.41 -0.71
N THR A 217 2.21 21.70 -1.78
CA THR A 217 3.10 20.73 -2.42
C THR A 217 4.34 20.42 -1.58
N LYS A 218 4.68 21.26 -0.59
CA LYS A 218 5.70 20.97 0.42
C LYS A 218 5.14 20.03 1.49
N VAL A 219 4.92 18.77 1.11
CA VAL A 219 4.36 17.74 2.00
C VAL A 219 5.37 17.28 3.04
N PHE A 220 6.66 17.25 2.69
CA PHE A 220 7.73 16.89 3.61
C PHE A 220 8.65 18.06 3.92
N ASP A 221 8.97 18.29 5.19
CA ASP A 221 9.95 19.29 5.63
C ASP A 221 11.01 18.72 6.58
N LEU A 222 11.01 17.40 6.78
CA LEU A 222 11.84 16.66 7.74
C LEU A 222 13.34 16.97 7.70
N PHE A 223 13.87 17.28 6.51
CA PHE A 223 15.29 17.47 6.26
C PHE A 223 15.63 18.84 5.65
N ASP A 224 14.77 19.85 5.86
CA ASP A 224 15.04 21.21 5.37
C ASP A 224 16.35 21.78 5.93
N ALA A 225 16.67 21.47 7.19
CA ALA A 225 17.92 21.88 7.84
C ALA A 225 19.18 21.33 7.14
N TRP A 226 19.04 20.27 6.33
CA TRP A 226 20.17 19.59 5.68
C TRP A 226 20.48 20.09 4.27
N GLN A 227 19.72 21.05 3.74
CA GLN A 227 19.93 21.60 2.39
C GLN A 227 21.38 22.09 2.18
N ASN A 228 21.98 22.69 3.22
CA ASN A 228 23.34 23.22 3.21
C ASN A 228 24.34 22.39 4.05
N SER A 229 23.99 21.15 4.42
CA SER A 229 24.86 20.30 5.24
C SER A 229 26.23 20.09 4.59
N HIS A 230 27.32 19.98 5.36
CA HIS A 230 28.62 19.60 4.81
C HIS A 230 28.72 18.10 4.48
N GLU A 231 27.83 17.28 5.04
CA GLU A 231 27.74 15.85 4.75
C GLU A 231 27.03 15.57 3.41
N PRO A 232 27.70 14.96 2.41
CA PRO A 232 27.12 14.75 1.08
C PRO A 232 25.81 13.95 1.09
N ARG A 233 25.70 12.95 1.97
CA ARG A 233 24.50 12.10 2.08
C ARG A 233 23.30 12.87 2.63
N ARG A 234 23.50 13.74 3.62
CA ARG A 234 22.44 14.64 4.14
C ARG A 234 21.95 15.62 3.09
N ARG A 235 22.88 16.22 2.33
CA ARG A 235 22.49 17.07 1.18
C ARG A 235 21.70 16.31 0.13
N SER A 236 22.06 15.06 -0.15
CA SER A 236 21.33 14.20 -1.10
C SER A 236 19.90 13.91 -0.63
N ILE A 237 19.73 13.58 0.66
CA ILE A 237 18.41 13.41 1.29
C ILE A 237 17.57 14.70 1.16
N ALA A 238 18.15 15.86 1.49
CA ALA A 238 17.44 17.14 1.38
C ALA A 238 17.05 17.48 -0.07
N ARG A 239 17.91 17.19 -1.05
CA ARG A 239 17.56 17.35 -2.49
C ARG A 239 16.44 16.39 -2.90
N GLY A 240 16.46 15.15 -2.43
CA GLY A 240 15.39 14.18 -2.69
C GLY A 240 14.04 14.63 -2.13
N GLN A 241 14.02 15.17 -0.90
CA GLN A 241 12.82 15.78 -0.32
C GLN A 241 12.32 16.95 -1.18
N MET A 242 13.21 17.83 -1.62
CA MET A 242 12.86 18.94 -2.50
C MET A 242 12.23 18.43 -3.80
N LEU A 243 12.85 17.44 -4.45
CA LEU A 243 12.32 16.83 -5.66
C LEU A 243 10.93 16.23 -5.45
N PHE A 244 10.70 15.52 -4.34
CA PHE A 244 9.39 14.97 -4.00
C PHE A 244 8.32 16.06 -3.91
N ASN A 245 8.67 17.19 -3.29
CA ASN A 245 7.76 18.32 -3.07
C ASN A 245 7.54 19.19 -4.30
N THR A 246 8.50 19.30 -5.21
CA THR A 246 8.50 20.34 -6.25
C THR A 246 8.59 19.84 -7.67
N ARG A 247 9.06 18.60 -7.93
CA ARG A 247 9.15 18.07 -9.29
C ARG A 247 7.74 17.79 -9.80
N THR A 248 7.30 18.61 -10.77
CA THR A 248 6.02 18.40 -11.43
C THR A 248 6.14 17.43 -12.60
N PHE A 249 5.05 16.71 -12.84
CA PHE A 249 4.88 15.82 -13.99
C PHE A 249 3.39 15.71 -14.36
N THR A 250 3.13 15.21 -15.57
CA THR A 250 1.78 15.02 -16.08
C THR A 250 1.21 13.68 -15.63
N ILE A 251 0.04 13.72 -15.00
CA ILE A 251 -0.68 12.57 -14.44
C ILE A 251 -1.96 12.36 -15.25
N THR A 252 -2.02 11.22 -15.90
CA THR A 252 -3.14 10.80 -16.74
C THR A 252 -3.42 9.31 -16.58
N GLY A 253 -4.67 8.92 -16.84
CA GLY A 253 -5.08 7.51 -16.82
C GLY A 253 -4.96 6.83 -15.47
N VAL A 254 -5.04 7.59 -14.36
CA VAL A 254 -5.10 7.03 -13.00
C VAL A 254 -6.56 6.90 -12.59
N ALA A 255 -7.10 5.68 -12.60
CA ALA A 255 -8.49 5.45 -12.18
C ALA A 255 -8.62 5.77 -10.70
N GLY A 256 -9.67 6.50 -10.32
CA GLY A 256 -9.85 7.02 -8.95
C GLY A 256 -9.28 8.42 -8.72
N LEU A 257 -8.57 9.00 -9.70
CA LEU A 257 -8.06 10.38 -9.62
C LEU A 257 -8.42 11.21 -10.86
N ASN A 258 -7.97 10.80 -12.05
CA ASN A 258 -8.23 11.53 -13.28
C ASN A 258 -9.69 11.33 -13.72
N GLY A 259 -10.45 12.42 -13.86
CA GLY A 259 -11.87 12.35 -14.26
C GLY A 259 -12.78 11.74 -13.20
N ALA A 260 -12.27 11.41 -12.01
CA ALA A 260 -13.06 10.83 -10.94
C ALA A 260 -13.86 11.90 -10.20
N THR A 261 -15.09 11.57 -9.83
CA THR A 261 -15.93 12.40 -8.96
C THR A 261 -15.78 11.96 -7.51
N PHE A 262 -15.38 12.89 -6.64
CA PHE A 262 -15.20 12.67 -5.21
C PHE A 262 -16.50 12.85 -4.44
N SER A 263 -16.51 12.50 -3.16
CA SER A 263 -17.71 12.55 -2.30
C SER A 263 -18.30 13.96 -2.12
N ASN A 264 -17.50 15.01 -2.35
CA ASN A 264 -17.93 16.40 -2.36
C ASN A 264 -18.52 16.86 -3.71
N GLY A 265 -18.68 15.95 -4.69
CA GLY A 265 -19.18 16.24 -6.03
C GLY A 265 -18.15 16.87 -6.97
N VAL A 266 -16.93 17.14 -6.51
CA VAL A 266 -15.85 17.66 -7.35
C VAL A 266 -15.39 16.57 -8.30
N THR A 267 -15.28 16.90 -9.58
CA THR A 267 -14.71 15.99 -10.58
C THR A 267 -13.30 16.45 -10.94
N GLY A 268 -12.32 15.57 -10.72
CA GLY A 268 -10.93 15.84 -11.07
C GLY A 268 -10.76 15.99 -12.59
N PRO A 269 -9.82 16.81 -13.08
CA PRO A 269 -9.59 16.94 -14.51
C PRO A 269 -9.03 15.64 -15.10
N ALA A 270 -9.24 15.44 -16.41
CA ALA A 270 -8.70 14.29 -17.13
C ALA A 270 -7.16 14.25 -17.17
N THR A 271 -6.52 15.40 -16.97
CA THR A 271 -5.06 15.56 -16.90
C THR A 271 -4.73 16.48 -15.72
N ILE A 272 -3.81 16.05 -14.88
CA ILE A 272 -3.33 16.82 -13.72
C ILE A 272 -1.82 17.06 -13.91
N VAL A 273 -1.34 18.27 -13.65
CA VAL A 273 0.10 18.55 -13.55
C VAL A 273 0.38 18.86 -12.10
N SER A 274 1.10 17.97 -11.42
CA SER A 274 1.35 18.08 -9.99
C SER A 274 2.63 17.32 -9.59
N THR A 275 2.91 17.24 -8.29
CA THR A 275 4.08 16.57 -7.71
C THR A 275 3.68 15.24 -7.08
N CYS A 276 4.62 14.53 -6.43
CA CYS A 276 4.32 13.31 -5.69
C CYS A 276 3.27 13.53 -4.59
N GLY A 277 3.18 14.77 -4.08
CA GLY A 277 2.26 15.16 -3.00
C GLY A 277 0.78 15.10 -3.36
N ILE A 278 0.41 14.96 -4.64
CA ILE A 278 -1.00 14.81 -5.04
C ILE A 278 -1.64 13.49 -4.58
N CYS A 279 -0.83 12.45 -4.35
CA CYS A 279 -1.30 11.16 -3.83
C CYS A 279 -0.73 10.86 -2.45
N HIS A 280 0.43 11.43 -2.13
CA HIS A 280 1.11 11.33 -0.85
C HIS A 280 1.02 12.69 -0.15
N ASP A 281 -0.18 13.11 0.20
CA ASP A 281 -0.53 14.48 0.62
C ASP A 281 -0.36 14.71 2.13
N THR A 282 -0.34 13.64 2.93
CA THR A 282 -0.36 13.73 4.39
C THR A 282 0.99 14.26 4.89
N PRO A 283 1.02 15.45 5.51
CA PRO A 283 2.27 16.12 5.88
C PRO A 283 3.18 15.23 6.70
N ASN A 284 4.43 15.09 6.25
CA ASN A 284 5.49 14.30 6.88
C ASN A 284 5.20 12.79 7.09
N VAL A 285 4.11 12.26 6.53
CA VAL A 285 3.75 10.83 6.63
C VAL A 285 3.78 10.16 5.26
N GLY A 286 3.27 10.85 4.23
CA GLY A 286 3.17 10.35 2.86
C GLY A 286 2.07 9.30 2.65
N ASP A 287 1.05 9.25 3.50
CA ASP A 287 -0.22 8.57 3.14
C ASP A 287 -1.09 9.51 2.28
N HIS A 288 -2.24 9.01 1.82
CA HIS A 288 -3.32 9.86 1.35
C HIS A 288 -4.28 10.19 2.51
N SER A 289 -4.53 11.46 2.75
CA SER A 289 -5.26 11.99 3.92
C SER A 289 -6.75 11.63 3.91
N VAL A 290 -7.26 11.14 2.78
CA VAL A 290 -8.61 10.63 2.60
C VAL A 290 -8.58 9.27 1.93
N GLY A 291 -9.68 8.51 2.05
CA GLY A 291 -9.84 7.22 1.39
C GLY A 291 -9.86 7.36 -0.14
N ALA A 292 -8.69 7.32 -0.76
CA ALA A 292 -8.49 7.46 -2.21
C ALA A 292 -7.85 6.19 -2.79
N PRO A 293 -8.65 5.17 -3.14
CA PRO A 293 -8.15 3.99 -3.83
C PRO A 293 -7.84 4.35 -5.28
N LEU A 294 -6.62 4.06 -5.73
CA LEU A 294 -6.12 4.45 -7.04
C LEU A 294 -5.61 3.23 -7.82
N ASP A 295 -5.81 3.25 -9.14
CA ASP A 295 -5.10 2.36 -10.05
C ASP A 295 -4.06 3.17 -10.85
N ILE A 296 -2.79 2.96 -10.49
CA ILE A 296 -1.64 3.56 -11.18
C ILE A 296 -1.00 2.62 -12.21
N GLY A 297 -1.56 1.42 -12.40
CA GLY A 297 -1.05 0.38 -13.29
C GLY A 297 -0.13 -0.65 -12.62
N VAL A 298 0.02 -0.62 -11.29
CA VAL A 298 0.84 -1.64 -10.56
C VAL A 298 0.24 -3.04 -10.70
N ALA A 299 -1.08 -3.15 -10.78
CA ALA A 299 -1.79 -4.41 -10.96
C ALA A 299 -1.93 -4.81 -12.44
N ASP A 300 -1.34 -4.06 -13.38
CA ASP A 300 -1.40 -4.44 -14.79
C ASP A 300 -0.63 -5.75 -15.02
N PRO A 301 -1.19 -6.69 -15.83
CA PRO A 301 -0.47 -7.88 -16.23
C PRO A 301 0.73 -7.54 -17.13
N PRO A 302 1.65 -8.49 -17.36
CA PRO A 302 2.79 -8.27 -18.25
C PRO A 302 2.38 -7.70 -19.61
N GLY A 303 3.05 -6.63 -20.05
CA GLY A 303 2.76 -5.92 -21.30
C GLY A 303 1.74 -4.78 -21.19
N GLY A 304 1.19 -4.51 -20.00
CA GLY A 304 0.41 -3.30 -19.70
C GLY A 304 1.29 -2.08 -19.38
N ASN A 305 0.80 -1.16 -18.53
CA ASN A 305 1.58 0.03 -18.11
C ASN A 305 2.63 -0.29 -17.03
N ASN A 306 2.69 -1.54 -16.58
CA ASN A 306 3.67 -1.99 -15.60
C ASN A 306 4.96 -2.46 -16.28
N VAL A 307 6.05 -1.71 -16.07
CA VAL A 307 7.39 -2.09 -16.53
C VAL A 307 8.06 -3.15 -15.64
N LEU A 308 7.48 -3.43 -14.48
CA LEU A 308 7.99 -4.44 -13.55
C LEU A 308 7.49 -5.83 -13.93
N ASN A 309 8.26 -6.85 -13.58
CA ASN A 309 7.85 -8.22 -13.80
C ASN A 309 6.69 -8.58 -12.85
N THR A 310 5.52 -8.86 -13.42
CA THR A 310 4.32 -9.38 -12.73
C THR A 310 3.91 -10.77 -13.21
N SER A 311 4.74 -11.47 -13.99
CA SER A 311 4.39 -12.77 -14.60
C SER A 311 4.19 -13.90 -13.60
N TYR A 312 4.60 -13.70 -12.35
CA TYR A 312 4.38 -14.64 -11.25
C TYR A 312 3.03 -14.45 -10.57
N LEU A 313 2.25 -13.43 -10.92
CA LEU A 313 0.93 -13.18 -10.35
C LEU A 313 -0.17 -13.82 -11.23
N PRO A 314 -1.36 -14.06 -10.66
CA PRO A 314 -2.53 -14.38 -11.45
C PRO A 314 -2.83 -13.31 -12.49
N VAL A 315 -3.60 -13.67 -13.51
CA VAL A 315 -4.25 -12.72 -14.41
C VAL A 315 -5.74 -13.01 -14.41
N VAL A 316 -6.52 -12.02 -13.99
CA VAL A 316 -7.98 -12.06 -13.87
C VAL A 316 -8.57 -11.20 -14.97
N THR A 317 -9.50 -11.76 -15.74
CA THR A 317 -10.29 -11.00 -16.71
C THR A 317 -11.63 -10.65 -16.09
N VAL A 318 -11.84 -9.35 -15.89
CA VAL A 318 -13.08 -8.79 -15.33
C VAL A 318 -13.83 -8.11 -16.47
N CYS A 319 -15.12 -8.39 -16.64
CA CYS A 319 -15.94 -7.76 -17.68
C CYS A 319 -17.18 -7.08 -17.09
N GLN A 320 -17.50 -5.89 -17.59
CA GLN A 320 -18.62 -5.09 -17.10
C GLN A 320 -19.97 -5.66 -17.55
N ARG A 321 -20.91 -5.81 -16.61
CA ARG A 321 -22.29 -6.20 -16.88
C ARG A 321 -23.09 -5.03 -17.48
N PRO A 322 -24.21 -5.31 -18.18
CA PRO A 322 -24.69 -6.64 -18.54
C PRO A 322 -24.04 -7.20 -19.82
N SER A 323 -23.40 -6.37 -20.63
CA SER A 323 -22.96 -6.76 -21.98
C SER A 323 -21.71 -7.66 -22.00
N LEU A 324 -20.87 -7.56 -20.97
CA LEU A 324 -19.56 -8.23 -20.88
C LEU A 324 -18.63 -7.92 -22.06
N THR A 325 -18.84 -6.80 -22.73
CA THR A 325 -18.05 -6.35 -23.90
C THR A 325 -16.86 -5.46 -23.50
N VAL A 326 -16.97 -4.78 -22.35
CA VAL A 326 -15.89 -3.98 -21.77
C VAL A 326 -15.21 -4.84 -20.73
N CYS A 327 -13.93 -5.17 -20.96
CA CYS A 327 -13.16 -6.02 -20.06
C CYS A 327 -11.81 -5.39 -19.71
N VAL A 328 -11.36 -5.63 -18.48
CA VAL A 328 -10.04 -5.28 -17.98
C VAL A 328 -9.34 -6.56 -17.54
N ARG A 329 -8.05 -6.66 -17.85
CA ARG A 329 -7.17 -7.71 -17.31
C ARG A 329 -6.31 -7.09 -16.21
N THR A 330 -6.30 -7.71 -15.05
CA THR A 330 -5.54 -7.27 -13.88
C THR A 330 -4.93 -8.45 -13.16
N THR A 331 -3.83 -8.25 -12.44
CA THR A 331 -3.28 -9.26 -11.55
C THR A 331 -4.02 -9.38 -10.23
N ASP A 332 -4.79 -8.35 -9.87
CA ASP A 332 -5.58 -8.29 -8.65
C ASP A 332 -6.75 -7.32 -8.86
N PRO A 333 -8.01 -7.77 -8.81
CA PRO A 333 -9.16 -6.88 -8.95
C PRO A 333 -9.30 -5.83 -7.84
N GLY A 334 -8.56 -5.97 -6.73
CA GLY A 334 -8.44 -4.94 -5.71
C GLY A 334 -9.78 -4.60 -5.06
N ARG A 335 -10.07 -3.30 -4.97
CA ARG A 335 -11.29 -2.79 -4.34
C ARG A 335 -12.60 -3.28 -4.96
N ALA A 336 -12.60 -3.68 -6.24
CA ALA A 336 -13.80 -4.25 -6.87
C ALA A 336 -14.33 -5.50 -6.14
N LEU A 337 -13.46 -6.31 -5.51
CA LEU A 337 -13.88 -7.46 -4.71
C LEU A 337 -14.58 -7.09 -3.41
N ILE A 338 -14.57 -5.80 -3.04
CA ILE A 338 -15.25 -5.27 -1.86
C ILE A 338 -16.52 -4.54 -2.29
N THR A 339 -16.41 -3.63 -3.26
CA THR A 339 -17.52 -2.74 -3.63
C THR A 339 -18.50 -3.36 -4.61
N GLY A 340 -18.11 -4.40 -5.33
CA GLY A 340 -18.90 -4.95 -6.43
C GLY A 340 -18.91 -4.05 -7.67
N SER A 341 -18.09 -2.99 -7.71
CA SER A 341 -18.05 -2.02 -8.82
C SER A 341 -16.90 -2.30 -9.79
N PHE A 342 -17.22 -2.40 -11.08
CA PHE A 342 -16.27 -2.53 -12.18
C PHE A 342 -15.32 -1.33 -12.24
N ALA A 343 -15.82 -0.15 -11.89
CA ALA A 343 -15.03 1.07 -11.86
C ALA A 343 -13.91 1.03 -10.81
N ASP A 344 -13.95 0.09 -9.86
CA ASP A 344 -12.95 -0.10 -8.80
C ASP A 344 -11.93 -1.20 -9.07
N VAL A 345 -11.96 -1.82 -10.25
CA VAL A 345 -11.00 -2.86 -10.64
C VAL A 345 -9.57 -2.29 -10.60
N GLY A 346 -8.67 -3.01 -9.92
CA GLY A 346 -7.25 -2.66 -9.85
C GLY A 346 -6.91 -1.52 -8.89
N LYS A 347 -7.90 -0.94 -8.20
CA LYS A 347 -7.65 0.18 -7.28
C LYS A 347 -7.21 -0.29 -5.89
N PHE A 348 -6.21 0.40 -5.34
CA PHE A 348 -5.67 0.18 -4.00
C PHE A 348 -5.37 1.49 -3.29
N LYS A 349 -5.39 1.49 -1.96
CA LYS A 349 -4.94 2.65 -1.18
C LYS A 349 -3.42 2.85 -1.28
N GLY A 350 -2.99 4.09 -1.14
CA GLY A 350 -1.59 4.42 -0.89
C GLY A 350 -1.11 3.87 0.47
N PRO A 351 0.17 3.46 0.59
CA PRO A 351 0.76 3.15 1.89
C PRO A 351 1.46 4.36 2.50
N ILE A 352 1.48 4.43 3.84
CA ILE A 352 2.36 5.33 4.60
C ILE A 352 3.82 5.11 4.16
N LEU A 353 4.57 6.20 3.98
CA LEU A 353 5.96 6.17 3.54
C LEU A 353 6.97 6.17 4.71
N ARG A 354 6.54 6.40 5.96
CA ARG A 354 7.43 6.28 7.13
C ARG A 354 7.77 4.82 7.45
N GLY A 355 9.04 4.52 7.64
CA GLY A 355 9.57 3.15 7.79
C GLY A 355 9.60 2.36 6.47
N LEU A 356 9.77 3.03 5.33
CA LEU A 356 9.67 2.41 4.00
C LEU A 356 10.78 1.39 3.74
N SER A 357 12.04 1.72 4.03
CA SER A 357 13.23 0.99 3.57
C SER A 357 13.37 -0.42 4.13
N ALA A 358 12.83 -0.66 5.32
CA ALA A 358 13.00 -1.91 6.06
C ALA A 358 12.18 -3.09 5.50
N ARG A 359 11.36 -2.86 4.47
CA ARG A 359 10.33 -3.80 4.02
C ARG A 359 10.36 -4.09 2.52
N ALA A 360 11.51 -4.06 1.86
CA ALA A 360 11.58 -4.51 0.46
C ALA A 360 11.07 -5.96 0.29
N PRO A 361 10.53 -6.32 -0.90
CA PRO A 361 10.15 -5.47 -2.03
C PRO A 361 8.91 -4.59 -1.79
N TYR A 362 8.61 -3.71 -2.75
CA TYR A 362 7.59 -2.66 -2.67
C TYR A 362 6.37 -2.93 -3.56
N PHE A 363 5.39 -2.02 -3.46
CA PHE A 363 4.01 -2.14 -3.95
C PHE A 363 3.20 -3.24 -3.26
N HIS A 364 1.88 -3.31 -3.49
CA HIS A 364 1.03 -4.33 -2.88
C HIS A 364 1.42 -5.75 -3.34
N ASN A 365 2.04 -5.88 -4.52
CA ASN A 365 2.36 -7.16 -5.16
C ASN A 365 3.86 -7.52 -5.16
N GLY A 366 4.70 -6.77 -4.44
CA GLY A 366 6.13 -7.09 -4.28
C GLY A 366 6.94 -7.06 -5.59
N SER A 367 6.46 -6.37 -6.62
CA SER A 367 7.06 -6.35 -7.95
C SER A 367 8.35 -5.53 -8.03
N ALA A 368 8.47 -4.45 -7.25
CA ALA A 368 9.66 -3.61 -7.22
C ALA A 368 10.63 -4.07 -6.13
N ARG A 369 11.83 -4.53 -6.51
CA ARG A 369 12.77 -5.17 -5.56
C ARG A 369 13.46 -4.18 -4.63
N ASN A 370 13.62 -2.95 -5.08
CA ASN A 370 14.31 -1.87 -4.38
C ASN A 370 13.63 -0.53 -4.71
N LEU A 371 14.08 0.57 -4.08
CA LEU A 371 13.50 1.90 -4.31
C LEU A 371 13.79 2.47 -5.70
N LEU A 372 14.86 2.03 -6.37
CA LEU A 372 15.14 2.42 -7.75
C LEU A 372 14.11 1.81 -8.70
N ASP A 373 13.76 0.52 -8.53
CA ASP A 373 12.68 -0.15 -9.28
C ASP A 373 11.33 0.62 -9.09
N VAL A 374 11.07 1.18 -7.89
CA VAL A 374 9.89 2.02 -7.62
C VAL A 374 9.94 3.30 -8.45
N LEU A 375 11.06 4.03 -8.42
CA LEU A 375 11.21 5.27 -9.18
C LEU A 375 11.17 5.02 -10.69
N ASP A 376 11.76 3.93 -11.18
CA ASP A 376 11.73 3.57 -12.59
C ASP A 376 10.30 3.25 -13.06
N PHE A 377 9.48 2.60 -12.22
CA PHE A 377 8.06 2.43 -12.48
C PHE A 377 7.35 3.78 -12.68
N TYR A 378 7.47 4.71 -11.72
CA TYR A 378 6.83 6.02 -11.84
C TYR A 378 7.37 6.84 -13.03
N ASN A 379 8.69 6.81 -13.22
CA ASN A 379 9.36 7.52 -14.31
C ASN A 379 8.87 7.04 -15.68
N SER A 380 8.69 5.74 -15.85
CA SER A 380 8.17 5.16 -17.09
C SER A 380 6.66 5.40 -17.24
N ARG A 381 5.88 5.14 -16.19
CA ARG A 381 4.41 5.25 -16.20
C ARG A 381 3.92 6.67 -16.50
N PHE A 382 4.64 7.68 -16.02
CA PHE A 382 4.26 9.09 -16.16
C PHE A 382 5.24 9.91 -17.00
N GLN A 383 6.22 9.27 -17.63
CA GLN A 383 7.23 9.93 -18.48
C GLN A 383 7.88 11.14 -17.79
N ILE A 384 8.23 11.00 -16.50
CA ILE A 384 8.65 12.11 -15.64
C ILE A 384 9.96 12.73 -16.12
N GLY A 385 10.87 11.89 -16.63
CA GLY A 385 12.18 12.30 -17.11
C GLY A 385 13.15 12.60 -15.97
N PHE A 386 13.16 11.77 -14.93
CA PHE A 386 14.18 11.86 -13.88
C PHE A 386 15.56 11.54 -14.44
N THR A 387 16.52 12.39 -14.15
CA THR A 387 17.95 12.12 -14.31
C THR A 387 18.43 11.10 -13.27
N GLU A 388 19.59 10.47 -13.54
CA GLU A 388 20.19 9.53 -12.59
C GLU A 388 20.52 10.18 -11.23
N GLN A 389 20.90 11.46 -11.23
CA GLN A 389 21.11 12.22 -9.99
C GLN A 389 19.82 12.45 -9.22
N GLU A 390 18.72 12.81 -9.90
CA GLU A 390 17.41 12.97 -9.25
C GLU A 390 16.91 11.65 -8.67
N LYS A 391 17.10 10.53 -9.38
CA LYS A 391 16.77 9.19 -8.85
C LYS A 391 17.60 8.86 -7.62
N ALA A 392 18.91 9.11 -7.65
CA ALA A 392 19.78 8.87 -6.50
C ALA A 392 19.38 9.69 -5.27
N ASP A 393 19.03 10.97 -5.47
CA ASP A 393 18.57 11.86 -4.40
C ASP A 393 17.19 11.44 -3.85
N LEU A 394 16.24 11.09 -4.72
CA LEU A 394 14.94 10.55 -4.32
C LEU A 394 15.08 9.21 -3.57
N VAL A 395 15.94 8.30 -4.03
CA VAL A 395 16.25 7.06 -3.30
C VAL A 395 16.84 7.38 -1.93
N ALA A 396 17.75 8.36 -1.82
CA ALA A 396 18.31 8.77 -0.54
C ALA A 396 17.22 9.26 0.42
N PHE A 397 16.33 10.14 -0.06
CA PHE A 397 15.21 10.64 0.73
C PHE A 397 14.24 9.54 1.14
N LEU A 398 13.74 8.75 0.20
CA LEU A 398 12.83 7.63 0.48
C LEU A 398 13.47 6.58 1.40
N SER A 399 14.80 6.42 1.34
CA SER A 399 15.54 5.53 2.24
C SER A 399 15.53 6.00 3.69
N SER A 400 15.34 7.32 3.90
CA SER A 400 15.40 7.98 5.20
C SER A 400 14.03 8.20 5.88
N LEU A 401 12.94 7.70 5.30
CA LEU A 401 11.58 7.86 5.83
C LEU A 401 11.18 6.77 6.83
#